data_AF-A0A432RTN8-F1
#
_entry.id   AF-A0A432RTN8-F1
#
_cell.length_a   1.000
_cell.length_b   1.000
_cell.length_c   1.000
_cell.angle_alpha   90.00
_cell.angle_beta   90.00
_cell.angle_gamma   90.00
#
_symmetry.space_group_name_H-M   'P 1'
#
loop_
_entity.id
_entity.type
_entity.pdbx_description
1 polymer ?
#
loop_
_entity_poly.entity_id
_entity_poly.type
_entity_poly.pdbx_seq_one_letter_code
_entity_poly.pdbx_strand_id
1 'polypeptide(L)'
;MKQLFKPENASLIKSAMNNVPFMDFVEDAGGERTAADVEAFFTEYTGENVDVLLERLRPATSIRMWRFFVAYTLELNPYSPLCTHFLEQHLNDKWDRLGLIALVEKKNQETMQQLCA
;
A
#
# COMPACT_ATOMS: atom_id res chain seq x y z
N MET A 1 0.54 4.15 24.51
CA MET A 1 0.42 3.23 23.36
C MET A 1 1.54 3.55 22.39
N LYS A 2 2.27 2.56 21.86
CA LYS A 2 3.25 2.81 20.79
C LYS A 2 2.48 3.10 19.51
N GLN A 3 2.68 4.29 18.94
CA GLN A 3 2.06 4.70 17.69
C GLN A 3 2.48 3.71 16.60
N LEU A 4 1.53 2.94 16.07
CA LEU A 4 1.78 1.88 15.07
C LEU A 4 2.16 2.49 13.71
N PHE A 5 1.76 3.73 13.47
CA PHE A 5 2.03 4.49 12.27
C PHE A 5 2.48 5.91 12.60
N LYS A 6 3.39 6.44 11.79
CA LYS A 6 3.61 7.88 11.75
C LYS A 6 2.41 8.56 11.04
N PRO A 7 2.02 9.78 11.42
CA PRO A 7 0.89 10.50 10.82
C PRO A 7 0.93 10.59 9.28
N GLU A 8 2.13 10.64 8.71
CA GLU A 8 2.32 10.69 7.25
C GLU A 8 1.90 9.40 6.53
N ASN A 9 1.97 8.23 7.19
CA ASN A 9 1.53 6.95 6.62
C ASN A 9 0.01 6.87 6.55
N ALA A 10 -0.67 7.44 7.55
CA ALA A 10 -2.12 7.54 7.57
C ALA A 10 -2.64 8.29 6.33
N SER A 11 -2.12 9.49 6.06
CA SER A 11 -2.55 10.33 4.92
C SER A 11 -2.38 9.63 3.55
N LEU A 12 -1.30 8.87 3.39
CA LEU A 12 -1.05 8.10 2.17
C LEU A 12 -2.10 6.99 1.99
N ILE A 13 -2.41 6.25 3.06
CA ILE A 13 -3.45 5.24 3.05
C ILE A 13 -4.79 5.91 2.68
N LYS A 14 -5.18 7.02 3.34
CA LYS A 14 -6.42 7.76 3.00
C LYS A 14 -6.51 8.12 1.51
N SER A 15 -5.39 8.53 0.92
CA SER A 15 -5.32 8.92 -0.49
C SER A 15 -5.46 7.71 -1.42
N ALA A 16 -4.85 6.57 -1.07
CA ALA A 16 -4.97 5.32 -1.82
C ALA A 16 -6.42 4.85 -1.90
N MET A 17 -7.16 4.98 -0.79
CA MET A 17 -8.55 4.52 -0.69
C MET A 17 -9.51 5.33 -1.57
N ASN A 18 -9.17 6.58 -1.86
CA ASN A 18 -9.95 7.43 -2.76
C ASN A 18 -9.53 7.28 -4.24
N ASN A 19 -8.55 6.43 -4.53
CA ASN A 19 -8.06 6.20 -5.88
C ASN A 19 -8.77 4.97 -6.48
N VAL A 20 -9.77 5.21 -7.33
CA VAL A 20 -10.60 4.15 -7.95
C VAL A 20 -9.73 3.08 -8.67
N PRO A 21 -8.76 3.45 -9.55
CA PRO A 21 -7.91 2.44 -10.19
C PRO A 21 -7.10 1.56 -9.23
N PHE A 22 -6.63 2.13 -8.12
CA PHE A 22 -5.96 1.35 -7.08
C PHE A 22 -6.93 0.36 -6.40
N MET A 23 -8.16 0.79 -6.16
CA MET A 23 -9.19 -0.05 -5.55
C MET A 23 -9.57 -1.23 -6.44
N ASP A 24 -9.79 -1.00 -7.73
CA ASP A 24 -10.07 -2.05 -8.71
C ASP A 24 -8.92 -3.07 -8.75
N PHE A 25 -7.66 -2.58 -8.75
CA PHE A 25 -6.49 -3.46 -8.70
C PHE A 25 -6.44 -4.33 -7.45
N VAL A 26 -6.78 -3.79 -6.28
CA VAL A 26 -6.78 -4.53 -5.02
C VAL A 26 -7.83 -5.64 -5.03
N GLU A 27 -9.02 -5.36 -5.57
CA GLU A 27 -10.10 -6.33 -5.72
C GLU A 27 -9.68 -7.47 -6.67
N ASP A 28 -9.15 -7.12 -7.85
CA ASP A 28 -8.72 -8.09 -8.86
C ASP A 28 -7.52 -8.94 -8.41
N ALA A 29 -6.49 -8.30 -7.82
CA ALA A 29 -5.24 -8.98 -7.46
C ALA A 29 -5.29 -9.65 -6.08
N GLY A 30 -6.30 -9.34 -5.26
CA GLY A 30 -6.46 -9.86 -3.91
C GLY A 30 -6.94 -11.32 -3.88
N GLY A 31 -7.94 -11.69 -4.68
CA GLY A 31 -8.57 -13.02 -4.60
C GLY A 31 -9.18 -13.36 -3.22
N GLU A 32 -9.49 -14.64 -2.97
CA GLU A 32 -10.25 -15.10 -1.79
C GLU A 32 -9.57 -14.86 -0.42
N ARG A 33 -8.23 -14.77 -0.36
CA ARG A 33 -7.47 -14.57 0.89
C ARG A 33 -7.41 -13.12 1.36
N THR A 34 -8.07 -12.24 0.62
CA THR A 34 -7.84 -10.81 0.66
C THR A 34 -9.15 -10.06 0.68
N ALA A 35 -10.19 -10.56 -0.01
CA ALA A 35 -11.55 -10.02 0.09
C ALA A 35 -11.98 -9.79 1.55
N ALA A 36 -11.94 -10.77 2.45
CA ALA A 36 -12.46 -10.56 3.81
C ALA A 36 -11.64 -9.59 4.69
N ASP A 37 -10.30 -9.66 4.71
CA ASP A 37 -9.48 -8.79 5.58
C ASP A 37 -9.24 -7.40 4.98
N VAL A 38 -9.30 -7.29 3.66
CA VAL A 38 -9.13 -6.02 2.93
C VAL A 38 -10.49 -5.36 2.74
N GLU A 39 -11.57 -6.07 2.39
CA GLU A 39 -12.95 -5.55 2.56
C GLU A 39 -13.17 -5.13 3.99
N ALA A 40 -12.91 -5.95 5.03
CA ALA A 40 -13.13 -5.50 6.41
C ALA A 40 -12.38 -4.20 6.71
N PHE A 41 -11.15 -4.07 6.21
CA PHE A 41 -10.38 -2.83 6.31
C PHE A 41 -11.04 -1.63 5.58
N PHE A 42 -11.68 -1.86 4.43
CA PHE A 42 -12.34 -0.82 3.62
C PHE A 42 -13.79 -0.54 4.05
N THR A 43 -14.58 -1.55 4.42
CA THR A 43 -15.94 -1.47 4.95
C THR A 43 -15.96 -0.76 6.30
N GLU A 44 -15.03 -1.09 7.21
CA GLU A 44 -14.89 -0.37 8.48
C GLU A 44 -14.57 1.12 8.23
N TYR A 45 -13.75 1.45 7.20
CA TYR A 45 -13.39 2.82 6.82
C TYR A 45 -14.49 3.65 6.17
N THR A 46 -15.36 3.05 5.37
CA THR A 46 -16.47 3.78 4.74
C THR A 46 -17.54 4.26 5.73
N GLY A 47 -17.52 3.78 7.00
CA GLY A 47 -18.50 4.12 8.03
C GLY A 47 -17.96 4.79 9.29
N GLU A 48 -16.69 4.64 9.64
CA GLU A 48 -16.08 5.22 10.85
C GLU A 48 -15.07 6.34 10.54
N ASN A 49 -14.80 7.20 11.53
CA ASN A 49 -13.73 8.18 11.44
C ASN A 49 -12.39 7.46 11.23
N VAL A 50 -11.75 7.73 10.09
CA VAL A 50 -10.46 7.17 9.70
C VAL A 50 -9.39 7.18 10.79
N ASP A 51 -9.37 8.20 11.65
CA ASP A 51 -8.35 8.32 12.70
C ASP A 51 -8.55 7.23 13.77
N VAL A 52 -9.80 6.83 14.04
CA VAL A 52 -10.16 5.74 14.97
C VAL A 52 -9.78 4.37 14.41
N LEU A 53 -9.89 4.20 13.09
CA LEU A 53 -9.56 2.94 12.42
C LEU A 53 -8.07 2.69 12.30
N LEU A 54 -7.30 3.74 12.05
CA LEU A 54 -5.84 3.66 12.02
C LEU A 54 -5.26 3.19 13.36
N GLU A 55 -5.93 3.50 14.48
CA GLU A 55 -5.54 3.01 15.80
C GLU A 55 -5.88 1.52 16.03
N ARG A 56 -6.90 0.99 15.34
CA ARG A 56 -7.38 -0.39 15.47
C ARG A 56 -6.83 -1.34 14.43
N LEU A 57 -6.18 -0.77 13.40
CA LEU A 57 -5.52 -1.46 12.31
C LEU A 57 -4.49 -2.46 12.85
N ARG A 58 -4.72 -3.75 12.59
CA ARG A 58 -3.75 -4.79 12.92
C ARG A 58 -2.47 -4.57 12.10
N PRO A 59 -1.28 -4.80 12.67
CA PRO A 59 -0.02 -4.72 11.92
C PRO A 59 -0.08 -5.51 10.61
N ALA A 60 -0.59 -6.73 10.63
CA ALA A 60 -0.69 -7.56 9.42
C ALA A 60 -1.50 -6.91 8.28
N THR A 61 -2.52 -6.11 8.58
CA THR A 61 -3.31 -5.38 7.58
C THR A 61 -2.51 -4.24 6.96
N SER A 62 -1.66 -3.57 7.75
CA SER A 62 -0.78 -2.51 7.24
C SER A 62 0.25 -3.05 6.26
N ILE A 63 0.92 -4.16 6.62
CA ILE A 63 1.88 -4.87 5.77
C ILE A 63 1.27 -5.20 4.41
N ARG A 64 0.02 -5.68 4.42
CA ARG A 64 -0.71 -6.01 3.20
C ARG A 64 -1.02 -4.78 2.36
N MET A 65 -1.47 -3.68 2.97
CA MET A 65 -1.74 -2.43 2.25
C MET A 65 -0.50 -1.92 1.50
N TRP A 66 0.66 -1.92 2.15
CA TRP A 66 1.91 -1.54 1.51
C TRP A 66 2.34 -2.47 0.38
N ARG A 67 2.08 -3.78 0.53
CA ARG A 67 2.29 -4.75 -0.54
C ARG A 67 1.46 -4.41 -1.77
N PHE A 68 0.17 -4.13 -1.60
CA PHE A 68 -0.68 -3.69 -2.72
C PHE A 68 -0.22 -2.36 -3.30
N PHE A 69 0.19 -1.41 -2.47
CA PHE A 69 0.66 -0.11 -2.95
C PHE A 69 1.92 -0.23 -3.81
N VAL A 70 2.92 -1.00 -3.36
CA VAL A 70 4.13 -1.28 -4.13
C VAL A 70 3.79 -2.03 -5.41
N ALA A 71 2.91 -3.04 -5.33
CA ALA A 71 2.51 -3.82 -6.49
C ALA A 71 1.82 -2.98 -7.56
N TYR A 72 0.84 -2.16 -7.15
CA TYR A 72 0.13 -1.24 -8.05
C TYR A 72 1.08 -0.22 -8.67
N THR A 73 1.90 0.44 -7.84
CA THR A 73 2.86 1.46 -8.30
C THR A 73 3.84 0.87 -9.30
N LEU A 74 4.36 -0.33 -9.02
CA LEU A 74 5.39 -0.96 -9.83
C LEU A 74 4.81 -1.84 -10.95
N GLU A 75 3.50 -1.94 -11.08
CA GLU A 75 2.80 -2.84 -12.03
C GLU A 75 3.27 -4.30 -11.87
N LEU A 76 3.42 -4.74 -10.62
CA LEU A 76 3.80 -6.09 -10.26
C LEU A 76 2.61 -6.88 -9.73
N ASN A 77 2.73 -8.20 -9.77
CA ASN A 77 1.86 -9.04 -8.95
C ASN A 77 2.22 -8.84 -7.46
N PRO A 78 1.24 -8.58 -6.56
CA PRO A 78 1.48 -8.31 -5.14
C PRO A 78 2.13 -9.48 -4.40
N TYR A 79 1.99 -10.70 -4.91
CA TYR A 79 2.59 -11.91 -4.34
C TYR A 79 3.81 -12.40 -5.12
N SER A 80 4.30 -11.62 -6.09
CA SER A 80 5.54 -11.95 -6.77
C SER A 80 6.75 -11.92 -5.83
N PRO A 81 7.80 -12.72 -6.11
CA PRO A 81 9.08 -12.63 -5.43
C PRO A 81 9.70 -11.22 -5.52
N LEU A 82 9.51 -10.54 -6.68
CA LEU A 82 10.03 -9.20 -6.90
C LEU A 82 9.36 -8.15 -6.00
N CYS A 83 8.02 -8.21 -5.87
CA CYS A 83 7.31 -7.34 -4.92
C CYS A 83 7.78 -7.59 -3.48
N THR A 84 7.94 -8.87 -3.10
CA THR A 84 8.44 -9.24 -1.76
C THR A 84 9.84 -8.69 -1.50
N HIS A 85 10.74 -8.81 -2.48
CA HIS A 85 12.09 -8.25 -2.40
C HIS A 85 12.08 -6.74 -2.16
N PHE A 86 11.25 -5.97 -2.88
CA PHE A 86 11.15 -4.53 -2.68
C PHE A 86 10.61 -4.16 -1.29
N LEU A 87 9.63 -4.90 -0.78
CA LEU A 87 9.10 -4.70 0.58
C LEU A 87 10.18 -4.94 1.65
N GLU A 88 10.94 -6.02 1.52
CA GLU A 88 12.01 -6.37 2.47
C GLU A 88 13.17 -5.36 2.43
N GLN A 89 13.61 -4.97 1.23
CA GLN A 89 14.76 -4.07 1.05
C GLN A 89 14.46 -2.62 1.45
N HIS A 90 13.28 -2.10 1.09
CA HIS A 90 12.99 -0.68 1.22
C HIS A 90 12.06 -0.34 2.39
N LEU A 91 11.21 -1.29 2.80
CA LEU A 91 10.27 -1.04 3.89
C LEU A 91 10.69 -1.73 5.19
N ASN A 92 11.53 -2.78 5.16
CA ASN A 92 12.24 -3.44 6.29
C ASN A 92 11.49 -3.36 7.64
N ASP A 93 10.20 -3.72 7.64
CA ASP A 93 9.25 -3.64 8.77
C ASP A 93 9.00 -2.25 9.39
N LYS A 94 9.65 -1.19 8.87
CA LYS A 94 9.47 0.21 9.28
C LYS A 94 8.37 0.93 8.52
N TRP A 95 7.94 0.39 7.38
CA TRP A 95 6.82 0.92 6.59
C TRP A 95 6.99 2.43 6.32
N ASP A 96 8.18 2.78 5.83
CA ASP A 96 8.61 4.16 5.68
C ASP A 96 8.08 4.75 4.37
N ARG A 97 7.15 5.72 4.49
CA ARG A 97 6.63 6.49 3.36
C ARG A 97 7.73 7.07 2.48
N LEU A 98 8.86 7.51 3.04
CA LEU A 98 9.96 8.04 2.23
C LEU A 98 10.58 6.97 1.34
N GLY A 99 10.69 5.73 1.83
CA GLY A 99 11.16 4.58 1.05
C GLY A 99 10.23 4.27 -0.13
N LEU A 100 8.91 4.35 0.08
CA LEU A 100 7.94 4.20 -0.99
C LEU A 100 8.03 5.33 -2.03
N ILE A 101 8.09 6.58 -1.58
CA ILE A 101 8.20 7.74 -2.49
C ILE A 101 9.45 7.60 -3.36
N ALA A 102 10.59 7.26 -2.77
CA ALA A 102 11.83 7.05 -3.52
C ALA A 102 11.70 5.92 -4.57
N LEU A 103 10.98 4.85 -4.24
CA LEU A 103 10.67 3.75 -5.16
C LEU A 103 9.81 4.22 -6.34
N VAL A 104 8.76 4.99 -6.07
CA VAL A 104 7.88 5.58 -7.09
C VAL A 104 8.66 6.53 -8.01
N GLU A 105 9.42 7.44 -7.42
CA GLU A 105 10.22 8.43 -8.14
C GLU A 105 11.24 7.76 -9.06
N LYS A 106 11.92 6.71 -8.56
CA LYS A 106 12.86 5.92 -9.36
C LYS A 106 12.18 5.28 -10.57
N LYS A 107 11.02 4.63 -10.39
CA LYS A 107 10.26 4.04 -11.51
C LYS A 107 9.84 5.10 -12.53
N ASN A 108 9.36 6.26 -12.07
CA ASN A 108 8.95 7.35 -12.96
C ASN A 108 10.14 7.87 -13.79
N GLN A 109 11.32 7.99 -13.17
CA GLN A 109 12.55 8.37 -13.88
C GLN A 109 12.94 7.34 -14.94
N GLU A 110 12.91 6.05 -14.61
CA GLU A 110 13.21 4.95 -15.54
C GLU A 110 12.22 4.97 -16.73
N THR A 111 10.93 5.17 -16.46
CA THR A 111 9.88 5.26 -17.48
C THR A 111 10.10 6.47 -18.40
N MET A 112 10.41 7.64 -17.84
CA MET A 112 10.70 8.84 -18.63
C MET A 112 11.94 8.66 -19.52
N GLN A 113 12.98 7.99 -19.04
CA GLN A 113 14.17 7.70 -19.84
C GLN A 113 13.86 6.78 -21.02
N GLN A 114 12.98 5.78 -20.83
CA GLN A 114 12.54 4.89 -21.90
C GLN A 114 11.68 5.59 -22.95
N LEU A 115 10.89 6.59 -22.57
CA LEU A 115 10.04 7.36 -23.49
C LEU A 115 10.82 8.41 -24.30
N CYS A 116 11.98 8.84 -23.81
CA CYS A 116 12.86 9.82 -24.46
C CYS A 116 14.00 9.19 -25.26
N ALA A 117 14.15 7.86 -25.23
CA ALA A 117 15.15 7.08 -25.96
C ALA A 117 14.56 6.53 -27.27
#